data_AF-A0A7G2TQU2-F1
#
_entry.id   AF-A0A7G2TQU2-F1
#
_cell.length_a   1.000
_cell.length_b   1.000
_cell.length_c   1.000
_cell.angle_alpha   90.00
_cell.angle_beta   90.00
_cell.angle_gamma   90.00
#
_symmetry.space_group_name_H-M   'P 1'
#
loop_
_entity.id
_entity.type
_entity.pdbx_description
1 polymer ?
#
loop_
_entity_poly.entity_id
_entity_poly.type
_entity_poly.pdbx_seq_one_letter_code
_entity_poly.pdbx_strand_id
1 'polypeptide(L)'
;MDGLRAVAVLPVILFHGGVSFLSGGYVGVDIFFVVSGYLITTIVFAEIRGGRFSIPTFYERRARRILPALCCVTLCTIPLALLWMHPGQQQEYARSLVAVFLFFSNIFF
;
A
#
# COMPACT_ATOMS: atom_id res chain seq x y z
N MET A 1 15.15 -8.84 -1.71
CA MET A 1 13.84 -8.37 -1.21
C MET A 1 13.31 -7.17 -2.01
N ASP A 2 14.15 -6.21 -2.40
CA ASP A 2 13.67 -4.96 -3.04
C ASP A 2 13.61 -5.02 -4.58
N GLY A 3 14.47 -5.80 -5.26
CA GLY A 3 14.44 -5.95 -6.73
C GLY A 3 13.21 -6.68 -7.29
N LEU A 4 12.73 -7.72 -6.61
CA LEU A 4 11.56 -8.48 -7.08
C LEU A 4 10.23 -7.72 -6.88
N ARG A 5 10.15 -6.85 -5.86
CA ARG A 5 9.02 -5.94 -5.67
C ARG A 5 8.98 -4.85 -6.74
N ALA A 6 10.14 -4.36 -7.17
CA ALA A 6 10.23 -3.38 -8.27
C ALA A 6 9.70 -3.96 -9.59
N VAL A 7 10.06 -5.21 -9.91
CA VAL A 7 9.58 -5.89 -11.13
C VAL A 7 8.08 -6.17 -11.08
N ALA A 8 7.53 -6.55 -9.91
CA ALA A 8 6.10 -6.82 -9.75
C ALA A 8 5.21 -5.57 -9.84
N VAL A 9 5.76 -4.38 -9.63
CA VAL A 9 5.04 -3.09 -9.70
C VAL A 9 5.00 -2.52 -11.13
N LEU A 10 5.91 -2.93 -12.02
CA LEU A 10 5.97 -2.46 -13.41
C LEU A 10 4.64 -2.64 -14.19
N PRO A 11 3.95 -3.79 -14.13
CA PRO A 11 2.66 -3.95 -14.82
C PRO A 11 1.57 -3.01 -14.30
N VAL A 12 1.58 -2.69 -13.00
CA VAL A 12 0.60 -1.79 -12.35
C VAL A 12 0.83 -0.33 -12.77
N ILE A 13 2.10 0.09 -12.85
CA ILE A 13 2.49 1.44 -13.31
C ILE A 13 2.19 1.61 -14.80
N LEU A 14 2.55 0.62 -15.63
CA LEU A 14 2.28 0.65 -17.07
C LEU A 14 0.77 0.70 -17.37
N PHE A 15 -0.05 0.08 -16.52
CA PHE A 15 -1.51 0.14 -16.63
C PHE A 15 -2.07 1.54 -16.31
N HIS A 16 -1.60 2.21 -15.25
CA HIS A 16 -2.05 3.57 -14.91
C HIS A 16 -1.43 4.67 -15.79
N GLY A 17 -0.31 4.38 -16.48
CA GLY A 17 0.39 5.30 -17.38
C GLY A 17 -0.27 5.55 -18.73
N GLY A 18 -1.51 5.11 -18.94
CA GLY A 18 -2.28 5.43 -20.15
C GLY A 18 -2.01 4.52 -21.36
N VAL A 19 -1.45 3.33 -21.16
CA VAL A 19 -1.31 2.33 -22.23
C VAL A 19 -2.67 1.70 -22.50
N SER A 20 -3.37 2.28 -23.47
CA SER A 20 -4.76 1.98 -23.88
C SER A 20 -5.02 0.58 -24.44
N PHE A 21 -4.00 -0.30 -24.50
CA PHE A 21 -4.14 -1.66 -25.02
C PHE A 21 -4.65 -2.67 -23.98
N LEU A 22 -4.80 -2.27 -22.72
CA LEU A 22 -5.34 -3.12 -21.65
C LEU A 22 -6.71 -2.58 -21.22
N SER A 23 -7.77 -3.00 -21.90
CA SER A 23 -9.16 -2.69 -21.50
C SER A 23 -9.63 -3.45 -20.25
N GLY A 24 -8.70 -3.89 -19.38
CA GLY A 24 -8.94 -4.83 -18.29
C GLY A 24 -8.15 -4.49 -17.04
N GLY A 25 -8.44 -3.35 -16.41
CA GLY A 25 -7.73 -2.88 -15.21
C GLY A 25 -7.77 -3.79 -14.00
N TYR A 26 -8.76 -4.68 -13.93
CA TYR A 26 -8.84 -5.73 -12.93
C TYR A 26 -7.73 -6.77 -13.07
N VAL A 27 -7.30 -7.10 -14.30
CA VAL A 27 -6.28 -8.14 -14.55
C VAL A 27 -4.93 -7.72 -13.98
N GLY A 28 -4.56 -6.44 -14.10
CA GLY A 28 -3.31 -5.92 -13.53
C GLY A 28 -3.29 -5.98 -12.00
N VAL A 29 -4.43 -5.69 -11.36
CA VAL A 29 -4.61 -5.76 -9.92
C VAL A 29 -4.56 -7.22 -9.44
N ASP A 30 -5.24 -8.13 -10.13
CA ASP A 30 -5.24 -9.57 -9.81
C ASP A 30 -3.83 -10.16 -9.89
N ILE A 31 -3.08 -9.86 -10.96
CA ILE A 31 -1.69 -10.30 -11.11
C ILE A 31 -0.81 -9.75 -9.99
N PHE A 32 -0.97 -8.47 -9.62
CA PHE A 32 -0.23 -7.87 -8.52
C PHE A 32 -0.49 -8.58 -7.19
N PHE A 33 -1.76 -8.89 -6.89
CA PHE A 33 -2.12 -9.63 -5.68
C PHE A 33 -1.56 -11.06 -5.69
N VAL A 34 -1.65 -11.77 -6.81
CA VAL A 34 -1.12 -13.15 -6.94
C VAL A 34 0.40 -13.17 -6.76
N VAL A 35 1.13 -12.28 -7.42
CA VAL A 35 2.60 -12.20 -7.32
C VAL A 35 3.04 -11.80 -5.91
N SER A 36 2.35 -10.83 -5.30
CA SER A 36 2.60 -10.41 -3.93
C SER A 36 2.34 -11.55 -2.94
N GLY A 37 1.23 -12.28 -3.11
CA GLY A 37 0.85 -13.42 -2.29
C GLY A 37 1.86 -14.57 -2.38
N TYR A 38 2.27 -14.94 -3.59
CA TYR A 38 3.30 -15.95 -3.81
C TYR A 38 4.60 -15.58 -3.09
N LEU A 39 5.08 -14.35 -3.27
CA LEU A 39 6.32 -13.88 -2.66
C LEU A 39 6.26 -13.90 -1.12
N ILE A 40 5.18 -13.38 -0.54
CA ILE A 40 4.98 -13.37 0.92
C ILE A 40 5.01 -14.82 1.45
N THR A 41 4.27 -15.72 0.81
CA THR A 41 4.21 -17.13 1.21
C THR A 41 5.58 -17.82 1.10
N THR A 42 6.36 -17.58 0.04
CA THR A 42 7.71 -18.14 -0.10
C THR A 42 8.64 -17.67 1.03
N ILE A 43 8.57 -16.39 1.42
CA ILE A 43 9.38 -15.83 2.50
C ILE A 43 8.99 -16.45 3.85
N VAL A 44 7.68 -16.49 4.13
CA VAL A 44 7.13 -17.07 5.36
C VAL A 44 7.53 -18.55 5.46
N PHE A 45 7.38 -19.31 4.38
CA PHE A 45 7.73 -20.72 4.34
C PHE A 45 9.22 -20.98 4.56
N ALA A 46 10.09 -20.13 4.00
CA ALA A 46 11.53 -20.20 4.25
C ALA A 46 11.90 -19.88 5.72
N GLU A 47 11.26 -18.88 6.34
CA GLU A 47 11.48 -18.54 7.75
C GLU A 47 10.94 -19.62 8.70
N ILE A 48 9.81 -20.26 8.37
CA ILE A 48 9.24 -21.38 9.12
C ILE A 48 10.20 -22.57 9.06
N ARG A 49 10.69 -22.93 7.88
CA ARG A 49 11.66 -24.03 7.70
C ARG A 49 12.97 -23.76 8.44
N GLY A 50 13.35 -22.50 8.56
CA GLY A 50 14.52 -22.05 9.32
C GLY A 50 14.29 -21.87 10.82
N GLY A 51 13.09 -22.16 11.35
CA GLY A 51 12.74 -22.05 12.77
C GLY A 51 12.75 -20.62 13.33
N ARG A 52 12.73 -19.59 12.47
CA ARG A 52 12.87 -18.17 12.86
C ARG A 52 11.61 -17.35 12.62
N PHE A 53 10.53 -17.99 12.18
CA PHE A 53 9.29 -17.30 11.86
C PHE A 53 8.59 -16.79 13.13
N SER A 54 8.25 -15.51 13.11
CA SER A 54 7.48 -14.85 14.16
C SER A 54 6.51 -13.89 13.51
N ILE A 55 5.21 -14.08 13.79
CA ILE A 55 4.13 -13.19 13.34
C ILE A 55 4.41 -11.73 13.75
N PRO A 56 4.76 -11.42 15.02
CA PRO A 56 5.12 -10.05 15.41
C PRO A 56 6.27 -9.46 14.57
N THR A 57 7.34 -10.24 14.35
CA THR A 57 8.51 -9.77 13.60
C THR A 57 8.19 -9.52 12.12
N PHE A 58 7.30 -10.33 11.53
CA PHE A 58 6.80 -10.11 10.18
C PHE A 58 6.03 -8.79 10.06
N TYR A 59 5.08 -8.55 10.96
CA TYR A 59 4.31 -7.30 10.97
C TYR A 59 5.16 -6.09 11.33
N GLU A 60 6.13 -6.21 12.23
CA GLU A 60 7.05 -5.14 12.59
C GLU A 60 7.87 -4.66 11.39
N ARG A 61 8.42 -5.60 10.60
CA ARG A 61 9.15 -5.27 9.36
C ARG A 61 8.26 -4.55 8.36
N ARG A 62 6.99 -4.94 8.26
CA ARG A 62 6.00 -4.31 7.38
C ARG A 62 5.63 -2.91 7.88
N ALA A 63 5.36 -2.75 9.17
CA ALA A 63 5.07 -1.48 9.80
C ALA A 63 6.24 -0.49 9.67
N ARG A 64 7.47 -0.93 9.93
CA ARG A 64 8.69 -0.10 9.78
C ARG A 64 8.92 0.37 8.35
N ARG A 65 8.38 -0.33 7.34
CA ARG A 65 8.46 0.06 5.93
C ARG A 65 7.31 0.98 5.50
N ILE A 66 6.08 0.77 6.00
CA ILE A 66 4.88 1.51 5.55
C ILE A 66 4.64 2.78 6.40
N LEU A 67 4.79 2.69 7.72
CA LEU A 67 4.53 3.79 8.65
C LEU A 67 5.34 5.06 8.34
N PRO A 68 6.64 5.00 7.97
CA PRO A 68 7.38 6.23 7.67
C PRO A 68 6.79 7.02 6.51
N ALA A 69 6.39 6.32 5.43
CA ALA A 69 5.76 6.94 4.28
C ALA A 69 4.37 7.49 4.65
N LEU A 70 3.57 6.72 5.39
CA LEU A 70 2.25 7.13 5.89
C LEU A 70 2.34 8.43 6.71
N CYS A 71 3.23 8.45 7.71
CA CYS A 71 3.45 9.59 8.59
C CYS A 71 3.96 10.79 7.80
N CYS A 72 4.94 10.59 6.91
CA CYS A 72 5.49 11.65 6.07
C CYS A 72 4.40 12.33 5.23
N VAL A 73 3.63 11.53 4.47
CA VAL A 73 2.55 12.05 3.63
C VAL A 73 1.51 12.77 4.48
N THR A 74 1.05 12.16 5.57
CA THR A 74 0.04 12.73 6.46
C THR A 74 0.49 14.07 7.07
N LEU A 75 1.73 14.14 7.55
CA LEU A 75 2.31 15.35 8.13
C LEU A 75 2.47 16.46 7.09
N CYS A 76 2.75 16.12 5.83
CA CYS A 76 2.79 17.09 4.75
C CYS A 76 1.39 17.55 4.32
N THR A 77 0.42 16.64 4.25
CA THR A 77 -0.92 16.94 3.72
C THR A 77 -1.83 17.64 4.73
N ILE A 78 -1.67 17.43 6.04
CA ILE A 78 -2.43 18.15 7.09
C ILE A 78 -2.32 19.68 6.97
N PRO A 79 -1.11 20.29 6.98
CA PRO A 79 -0.99 21.75 6.87
C PRO A 79 -1.47 22.26 5.50
N LEU A 80 -1.22 21.50 4.42
CA LEU A 80 -1.74 21.85 3.09
C LEU A 80 -3.27 21.88 3.08
N ALA A 81 -3.93 20.89 3.69
CA ALA A 81 -5.38 20.82 3.79
C ALA A 81 -5.95 21.99 4.61
N LEU A 82 -5.29 22.38 5.70
CA LEU A 82 -5.70 23.51 6.53
C LEU A 82 -5.56 24.86 5.81
N LEU A 83 -4.56 25.01 4.94
CA LEU A 83 -4.29 26.26 4.22
C LEU A 83 -5.12 26.39 2.93
N TRP A 84 -5.43 25.28 2.24
CA TRP A 84 -6.04 25.31 0.90
C TRP A 84 -7.50 24.84 0.83
N MET A 85 -8.01 24.05 1.79
CA MET A 85 -9.34 23.42 1.67
C MET A 85 -10.43 24.21 2.39
N HIS A 86 -11.62 24.27 1.80
CA HIS A 86 -12.81 24.89 2.40
C HIS A 86 -13.30 24.05 3.61
N PRO A 87 -13.91 24.65 4.66
CA PRO A 87 -14.32 23.94 5.89
C PRO A 87 -15.15 22.66 5.70
N GLY A 88 -15.94 22.56 4.63
CA GLY A 88 -16.66 21.31 4.29
C GLY A 88 -15.74 20.16 3.85
N GLN A 89 -14.70 20.47 3.07
CA GLN A 89 -13.72 19.48 2.57
C GLN A 89 -12.74 19.04 3.66
N GLN A 90 -12.50 19.88 4.67
CA GLN A 90 -11.65 19.53 5.81
C GLN A 90 -12.24 18.39 6.65
N GLN A 91 -13.57 18.30 6.76
CA GLN A 91 -14.23 17.20 7.48
C GLN A 91 -14.11 15.86 6.74
N GLU A 92 -14.25 15.87 5.41
CA GLU A 92 -14.04 14.67 4.58
C GLU A 92 -12.59 14.22 4.65
N TYR A 93 -11.64 15.14 4.53
CA TYR A 93 -10.21 14.85 4.66
C TYR A 93 -9.86 14.25 6.03
N ALA A 94 -10.42 14.77 7.12
CA ALA A 94 -10.22 14.21 8.46
C ALA A 94 -10.76 12.77 8.57
N ARG A 95 -11.92 12.47 7.97
CA ARG A 95 -12.46 11.11 7.92
C ARG A 95 -11.55 10.18 7.10
N SER A 96 -11.03 10.65 5.96
CA SER A 96 -10.07 9.89 5.16
C SER A 96 -8.77 9.61 5.92
N LEU A 97 -8.24 10.57 6.68
CA LEU A 97 -7.07 10.35 7.54
C LEU A 97 -7.32 9.25 8.57
N VAL A 98 -8.46 9.28 9.27
CA VAL A 98 -8.84 8.23 10.23
C VAL A 98 -8.96 6.88 9.53
N ALA A 99 -9.59 6.81 8.36
CA ALA A 99 -9.72 5.58 7.59
C ALA A 99 -8.36 5.02 7.14
N VAL A 100 -7.42 5.88 6.77
CA VAL A 100 -6.06 5.52 6.37
C VAL A 100 -5.25 4.94 7.55
N PHE A 101 -5.34 5.55 8.73
CA PHE A 101 -4.67 5.01 9.93
C PHE A 101 -5.22 3.66 10.37
N LEU A 102 -6.52 3.44 10.19
CA LEU A 102 -7.17 2.17 10.52
C LEU A 102 -7.02 1.12 9.40
N PHE A 103 -6.35 1.44 8.28
CA PHE A 103 -6.31 0.61 7.06
C PHE A 103 -7.71 0.27 6.49
N PHE A 104 -8.74 1.05 6.84
CA PHE A 104 -10.11 0.93 6.32
C PHE A 104 -10.36 1.79 5.06
N SER A 105 -9.31 2.41 4.51
CA SER A 105 -9.43 3.26 3.32
C SER A 105 -10.06 2.55 2.11
N ASN A 106 -9.94 1.21 2.00
CA ASN A 106 -10.53 0.44 0.90
C ASN A 106 -12.05 0.19 1.04
N ILE A 107 -12.65 0.55 2.17
CA ILE A 107 -14.10 0.41 2.43
C ILE A 107 -14.78 1.78 2.44
N PHE A 108 -14.04 2.84 2.77
CA PHE A 108 -14.57 4.21 2.85
C PHE A 108 -14.61 4.94 1.50
N PHE A 109 -13.75 4.54 0.55
CA PHE A 109 -13.75 4.98 -0.84
C PHE A 109 -14.38 3.90 -1.73
#